data_AF-A0A6V7V524-F1
#
_entry.id   AF-A0A6V7V524-F1
#
_cell.length_a   1.000
_cell.length_b   1.000
_cell.length_c   1.000
_cell.angle_alpha   90.00
_cell.angle_beta   90.00
_cell.angle_gamma   90.00
#
_symmetry.space_group_name_H-M   'P 1'
#
loop_
_entity.id
_entity.type
_entity.pdbx_description
1 polymer ?
#
loop_
_entity_poly.entity_id
_entity_poly.type
_entity_poly.pdbx_seq_one_letter_code
_entity_poly.pdbx_strand_id
1 'polypeptide(L)'
;MSVKIKNTFFKVKKGCGKCPFHTCEECNEHLCNNQDPFYCFGFMGSNKKCKTSDCYVAKIEEKDGDEKIDQFHYDCGKCPSDILDLSPYIKTKDTTLANKIKKINMSNVQCAHCNNKPACNVDTFFESQLFCWEKELKQWTGTKGNRVCKKGLCFVGTNKREMGIAQGCGKCSDKQHLEKCFDCSDSLCNEETKLSQIKCYQLKFNQQPYVAKAKTCHPAIDSCYIARDIFWRGKKF
;
A
#
# COMPACT_ATOMS: atom_id res chain seq x y z
N MET A 1 -15.90 -39.42 24.15
CA MET A 1 -14.56 -39.34 24.75
C MET A 1 -13.92 -38.10 24.14
N SER A 2 -13.79 -37.02 24.91
CA SER A 2 -13.48 -35.68 24.36
C SER A 2 -11.98 -35.43 24.27
N VAL A 3 -11.55 -34.76 23.20
CA VAL A 3 -10.13 -34.49 22.93
C VAL A 3 -9.82 -32.99 23.09
N LYS A 4 -8.65 -32.66 23.66
CA LYS A 4 -8.18 -31.36 24.14
C LYS A 4 -7.20 -30.71 23.17
N ILE A 5 -7.25 -29.39 23.03
CA ILE A 5 -6.22 -28.58 22.35
C ILE A 5 -5.80 -27.39 23.25
N LYS A 6 -4.55 -27.29 23.69
CA LYS A 6 -4.00 -26.18 24.51
C LYS A 6 -2.95 -25.39 23.71
N ASN A 7 -3.13 -24.08 23.57
CA ASN A 7 -2.23 -23.21 22.82
C ASN A 7 -1.48 -22.28 23.79
N THR A 8 -0.26 -22.64 24.17
CA THR A 8 0.65 -21.76 24.94
C THR A 8 1.80 -21.41 24.01
N PHE A 9 1.84 -20.16 23.55
CA PHE A 9 2.80 -19.58 22.61
C PHE A 9 3.10 -20.50 21.41
N PHE A 10 2.15 -20.51 20.47
CA PHE A 10 2.20 -21.13 19.13
C PHE A 10 2.41 -22.65 19.05
N LYS A 11 2.48 -23.36 20.18
CA LYS A 11 2.46 -24.84 20.20
C LYS A 11 1.07 -25.35 20.56
N VAL A 12 0.47 -26.06 19.61
CA VAL A 12 -0.77 -26.83 19.76
C VAL A 12 -0.48 -28.06 20.62
N LYS A 13 -1.06 -28.14 21.82
CA LYS A 13 -0.96 -29.32 22.70
C LYS A 13 -2.24 -30.13 22.63
N LYS A 14 -2.15 -31.41 22.31
CA LYS A 14 -3.31 -32.32 22.21
C LYS A 14 -3.48 -33.16 23.48
N GLY A 15 -4.70 -33.58 23.86
CA GLY A 15 -4.92 -34.42 25.07
C GLY A 15 -6.36 -34.92 25.22
N CYS A 16 -6.77 -35.50 26.35
CA CYS A 16 -8.16 -35.99 26.56
C CYS A 16 -8.89 -35.27 27.71
N GLY A 17 -10.17 -34.92 27.57
CA GLY A 17 -11.05 -34.28 28.57
C GLY A 17 -11.61 -32.91 28.16
N LYS A 18 -12.28 -32.19 29.08
CA LYS A 18 -12.87 -30.87 28.82
C LYS A 18 -11.83 -29.76 28.60
N CYS A 19 -12.23 -28.72 27.89
CA CYS A 19 -11.39 -27.57 27.57
C CYS A 19 -11.05 -26.73 28.80
N PRO A 20 -9.75 -26.51 29.10
CA PRO A 20 -9.34 -25.73 30.27
C PRO A 20 -9.29 -24.22 30.03
N PHE A 21 -9.40 -23.75 28.79
CA PHE A 21 -9.32 -22.34 28.41
C PHE A 21 -10.27 -22.03 27.25
N HIS A 22 -10.61 -20.76 27.06
CA HIS A 22 -11.54 -20.27 26.03
C HIS A 22 -11.07 -20.45 24.58
N THR A 23 -9.76 -20.65 24.36
CA THR A 23 -9.18 -20.90 23.02
C THR A 23 -9.05 -22.39 22.69
N CYS A 24 -9.48 -23.28 23.58
CA CYS A 24 -9.49 -24.73 23.37
C CYS A 24 -10.76 -25.16 22.64
N GLU A 25 -10.64 -26.20 21.82
CA GLU A 25 -11.77 -26.83 21.14
C GLU A 25 -11.94 -28.26 21.61
N GLU A 26 -13.19 -28.63 21.88
CA GLU A 26 -13.59 -30.00 22.17
C GLU A 26 -14.09 -30.65 20.89
N CYS A 27 -13.67 -31.89 20.65
CA CYS A 27 -14.24 -32.73 19.61
C CYS A 27 -14.57 -34.11 20.20
N ASN A 28 -15.64 -34.73 19.69
CA ASN A 28 -16.25 -35.93 20.29
C ASN A 28 -16.09 -37.20 19.44
N GLU A 29 -15.62 -37.07 18.21
CA GLU A 29 -15.36 -38.20 17.31
C GLU A 29 -14.02 -38.88 17.62
N HIS A 30 -13.86 -40.14 17.21
CA HIS A 30 -12.61 -40.86 17.43
C HIS A 30 -11.47 -40.21 16.63
N LEU A 31 -10.36 -39.87 17.30
CA LEU A 31 -9.17 -39.23 16.70
C LEU A 31 -9.45 -37.88 16.01
N CYS A 32 -10.50 -37.17 16.42
CA CYS A 32 -10.91 -35.88 15.84
C CYS A 32 -9.92 -34.72 16.03
N ASN A 33 -8.94 -34.86 16.93
CA ASN A 33 -7.88 -33.89 17.16
C ASN A 33 -6.66 -34.09 16.24
N ASN A 34 -6.83 -34.78 15.12
CA ASN A 34 -5.75 -35.07 14.18
C ASN A 34 -5.21 -33.81 13.48
N GLN A 35 -6.06 -32.81 13.22
CA GLN A 35 -5.69 -31.57 12.56
C GLN A 35 -5.29 -30.46 13.56
N ASP A 36 -4.34 -29.64 13.14
CA ASP A 36 -3.99 -28.43 13.88
C ASP A 36 -4.90 -27.28 13.43
N PRO A 37 -5.62 -26.63 14.36
CA PRO A 37 -6.42 -25.47 14.02
C PRO A 37 -5.54 -24.31 13.53
N PHE A 38 -6.00 -23.63 12.49
CA PHE A 38 -5.39 -22.39 12.04
C PHE A 38 -5.90 -21.23 12.90
N TYR A 39 -4.98 -20.42 13.41
CA TYR A 39 -5.31 -19.20 14.13
C TYR A 39 -4.65 -18.01 13.47
N CYS A 40 -5.35 -16.89 13.44
CA CYS A 40 -4.83 -15.58 13.06
C CYS A 40 -5.08 -14.59 14.21
N PHE A 41 -4.37 -13.46 14.21
CA PHE A 41 -4.83 -12.33 15.00
C PHE A 41 -6.15 -11.80 14.42
N GLY A 42 -7.09 -11.51 15.31
CA GLY A 42 -8.38 -10.89 15.03
C GLY A 42 -8.53 -9.58 15.80
N PHE A 43 -9.77 -9.23 16.15
CA PHE A 43 -10.08 -7.99 16.84
C PHE A 43 -9.29 -7.83 18.16
N MET A 44 -8.70 -6.66 18.37
CA MET A 44 -7.85 -6.32 19.54
C MET A 44 -6.70 -7.32 19.80
N GLY A 45 -6.16 -7.96 18.76
CA GLY A 45 -5.08 -8.93 18.92
C GLY A 45 -5.53 -10.25 19.57
N SER A 46 -6.84 -10.53 19.59
CA SER A 46 -7.36 -11.83 20.03
C SER A 46 -7.02 -12.93 19.02
N ASN A 47 -6.88 -14.17 19.50
CA ASN A 47 -6.70 -15.31 18.62
C ASN A 47 -8.04 -15.70 17.99
N LYS A 48 -8.14 -15.59 16.66
CA LYS A 48 -9.31 -15.99 15.88
C LYS A 48 -9.04 -17.31 15.18
N LYS A 49 -9.92 -18.30 15.36
CA LYS A 49 -9.86 -19.58 14.64
C LYS A 49 -10.29 -19.36 13.18
N CYS A 50 -9.52 -19.91 12.26
CA CYS A 50 -9.71 -19.74 10.82
C CYS A 50 -9.94 -21.09 10.12
N LYS A 51 -10.67 -21.06 9.01
CA LYS A 51 -10.87 -22.25 8.15
C LYS A 51 -9.62 -22.58 7.33
N THR A 52 -8.78 -21.58 7.06
CA THR A 52 -7.55 -21.70 6.27
C THR A 52 -6.37 -21.13 7.07
N SER A 53 -5.16 -21.46 6.66
CA SER A 53 -3.91 -20.95 7.24
C SER A 53 -3.58 -19.52 6.83
N ASP A 54 -4.35 -18.93 5.91
CA ASP A 54 -4.12 -17.57 5.44
C ASP A 54 -4.59 -16.59 6.52
N CYS A 55 -3.77 -15.60 6.82
CA CYS A 55 -4.09 -14.47 7.69
C CYS A 55 -3.73 -13.18 6.97
N TYR A 56 -4.46 -12.09 7.21
CA TYR A 56 -4.10 -10.77 6.71
C TYR A 56 -4.06 -9.71 7.81
N VAL A 57 -3.28 -8.68 7.53
CA VAL A 57 -3.18 -7.44 8.29
C VAL A 57 -3.28 -6.26 7.33
N ALA A 58 -4.12 -5.30 7.66
CA ALA A 58 -4.38 -4.11 6.86
C ALA A 58 -4.23 -2.85 7.70
N LYS A 59 -3.65 -1.80 7.12
CA LYS A 59 -3.45 -0.52 7.79
C LYS A 59 -4.54 0.47 7.39
N ILE A 60 -5.42 0.81 8.33
CA ILE A 60 -6.54 1.73 8.12
C ILE A 60 -6.08 3.15 8.46
N GLU A 61 -5.92 3.98 7.43
CA GLU A 61 -5.55 5.39 7.56
C GLU A 61 -6.70 6.26 7.02
N GLU A 62 -7.45 6.90 7.91
CA GLU A 62 -8.54 7.84 7.55
C GLU A 62 -8.40 9.14 8.31
N LYS A 63 -8.78 10.25 7.69
CA LYS A 63 -8.73 11.59 8.31
C LYS A 63 -9.98 12.39 7.96
N ASP A 64 -10.49 13.13 8.92
CA ASP A 64 -11.44 14.23 8.73
C ASP A 64 -11.14 15.36 9.71
N GLY A 65 -10.94 16.58 9.21
CA GLY A 65 -10.48 17.71 10.03
C GLY A 65 -9.23 17.39 10.86
N ASP A 66 -9.36 17.49 12.19
CA ASP A 66 -8.30 17.19 13.17
C ASP A 66 -8.34 15.73 13.66
N GLU A 67 -9.41 14.97 13.40
CA GLU A 67 -9.51 13.57 13.80
C GLU A 67 -8.85 12.66 12.75
N LYS A 68 -7.99 11.75 13.22
CA LYS A 68 -7.27 10.78 12.40
C LYS A 68 -7.42 9.38 12.98
N ILE A 69 -7.78 8.44 12.13
CA ILE A 69 -7.72 7.00 12.37
C ILE A 69 -6.44 6.48 11.74
N ASP A 70 -5.62 5.79 12.54
CA ASP A 70 -4.40 5.10 12.11
C ASP A 70 -4.29 3.81 12.93
N GLN A 71 -4.86 2.73 12.41
CA GLN A 71 -5.01 1.47 13.15
C GLN A 71 -4.83 0.26 12.24
N PHE A 72 -4.33 -0.83 12.82
CA PHE A 72 -4.28 -2.12 12.15
C PHE A 72 -5.56 -2.92 12.33
N HIS A 73 -5.99 -3.57 11.25
CA HIS A 73 -7.07 -4.53 11.23
C HIS A 73 -6.55 -5.91 10.82
N TYR A 74 -6.97 -6.94 11.54
CA TYR A 74 -6.48 -8.31 11.39
C TYR A 74 -7.66 -9.25 11.19
N ASP A 75 -7.54 -10.18 10.24
CA ASP A 75 -8.51 -11.26 10.09
C ASP A 75 -7.90 -12.49 9.37
N CYS A 76 -8.68 -13.56 9.32
CA CYS A 76 -8.46 -14.75 8.51
C CYS A 76 -8.58 -14.44 7.01
N GLY A 77 -7.86 -15.20 6.21
CA GLY A 77 -7.90 -15.16 4.75
C GLY A 77 -6.80 -14.29 4.14
N LYS A 78 -6.92 -14.10 2.82
CA LYS A 78 -6.06 -13.20 2.07
C LYS A 78 -6.61 -11.78 2.13
N CYS A 79 -5.79 -10.81 1.74
CA CYS A 79 -6.21 -9.43 1.60
C CYS A 79 -7.49 -9.31 0.74
N PRO A 80 -8.60 -8.84 1.33
CA PRO A 80 -9.86 -8.71 0.63
C PRO A 80 -9.82 -7.55 -0.36
N SER A 81 -10.63 -7.65 -1.41
CA SER A 81 -10.83 -6.55 -2.38
C SER A 81 -12.22 -5.92 -2.26
N ASP A 82 -13.08 -6.49 -1.43
CA ASP A 82 -14.46 -6.05 -1.24
C ASP A 82 -14.57 -4.90 -0.22
N ILE A 83 -15.79 -4.39 -0.10
CA ILE A 83 -16.13 -3.39 0.92
C ILE A 83 -16.30 -4.09 2.28
N LEU A 84 -15.65 -3.56 3.31
CA LEU A 84 -15.79 -4.03 4.69
C LEU A 84 -16.42 -2.96 5.59
N ASP A 85 -17.26 -3.42 6.53
CA ASP A 85 -17.74 -2.63 7.66
C ASP A 85 -16.82 -2.85 8.85
N LEU A 86 -15.99 -1.85 9.16
CA LEU A 86 -15.09 -1.84 10.30
C LEU A 86 -15.65 -1.05 11.50
N SER A 87 -16.89 -0.57 11.44
CA SER A 87 -17.52 0.14 12.57
C SER A 87 -17.67 -0.67 13.86
N PRO A 88 -17.77 -2.02 13.84
CA PRO A 88 -17.73 -2.80 15.08
C PRO A 88 -16.36 -2.76 15.77
N TYR A 89 -15.29 -2.48 15.00
CA TYR A 89 -13.91 -2.62 15.45
C TYR A 89 -13.25 -1.26 15.73
N ILE A 90 -13.54 -0.25 14.91
CA ILE A 90 -12.96 1.08 15.02
C ILE A 90 -14.04 2.04 15.53
N LYS A 91 -13.77 2.72 16.65
CA LYS A 91 -14.65 3.73 17.23
C LYS A 91 -14.10 5.11 16.96
N THR A 92 -14.97 6.02 16.54
CA THR A 92 -14.70 7.43 16.28
C THR A 92 -15.93 8.24 16.70
N LYS A 93 -15.72 9.48 17.14
CA LYS A 93 -16.81 10.40 17.49
C LYS A 93 -17.27 11.23 16.30
N ASP A 94 -16.40 11.37 15.30
CA ASP A 94 -16.69 12.03 14.04
C ASP A 94 -17.63 11.17 13.17
N THR A 95 -18.73 11.79 12.72
CA THR A 95 -19.77 11.11 11.95
C THR A 95 -19.34 10.82 10.51
N THR A 96 -18.47 11.66 9.91
CA THR A 96 -17.90 11.42 8.58
C THR A 96 -16.99 10.21 8.61
N LEU A 97 -16.07 10.14 9.57
CA LEU A 97 -15.18 8.99 9.77
C LEU A 97 -15.97 7.74 10.10
N ALA A 98 -16.99 7.84 10.95
CA ALA A 98 -17.89 6.73 11.26
C ALA A 98 -18.60 6.17 10.01
N ASN A 99 -18.93 7.03 9.04
CA ASN A 99 -19.52 6.59 7.77
C ASN A 99 -18.48 5.98 6.83
N LYS A 100 -17.26 6.52 6.80
CA LYS A 100 -16.16 5.95 6.01
C LYS A 100 -15.81 4.53 6.48
N ILE A 101 -15.66 4.31 7.79
CA ILE A 101 -15.30 2.99 8.35
C ILE A 101 -16.36 1.92 8.11
N LYS A 102 -17.64 2.28 7.89
CA LYS A 102 -18.71 1.34 7.53
C LYS A 102 -18.59 0.78 6.12
N LYS A 103 -17.85 1.46 5.24
CA LYS A 103 -17.77 1.14 3.82
C LYS A 103 -16.34 1.30 3.30
N ILE A 104 -15.37 0.73 4.01
CA ILE A 104 -13.98 0.76 3.58
C ILE A 104 -13.81 -0.15 2.38
N ASN A 105 -13.34 0.42 1.26
CA ASN A 105 -12.96 -0.37 0.10
C ASN A 105 -11.54 -0.93 0.30
N MET A 106 -11.43 -2.22 0.55
CA MET A 106 -10.14 -2.87 0.87
C MET A 106 -9.19 -2.97 -0.33
N SER A 107 -9.66 -2.69 -1.54
CA SER A 107 -8.78 -2.50 -2.72
C SER A 107 -7.92 -1.24 -2.61
N ASN A 108 -8.35 -0.27 -1.81
CA ASN A 108 -7.67 1.02 -1.61
C ASN A 108 -6.85 1.09 -0.32
N VAL A 109 -6.75 -0.03 0.40
CA VAL A 109 -6.10 -0.12 1.71
C VAL A 109 -4.85 -0.98 1.60
N GLN A 110 -3.74 -0.51 2.15
CA GLN A 110 -2.52 -1.29 2.24
C GLN A 110 -2.77 -2.55 3.08
N CYS A 111 -2.56 -3.69 2.46
CA CYS A 111 -2.79 -4.98 3.09
C CYS A 111 -1.69 -5.98 2.73
N ALA A 112 -1.29 -6.74 3.75
CA ALA A 112 -0.38 -7.87 3.63
C ALA A 112 -1.07 -9.14 4.13
N HIS A 113 -0.81 -10.26 3.48
CA HIS A 113 -1.24 -11.57 3.96
C HIS A 113 -0.06 -12.52 4.09
N CYS A 114 -0.15 -13.42 5.05
CA CYS A 114 0.83 -14.44 5.37
C CYS A 114 0.11 -15.78 5.50
N ASN A 115 0.89 -16.86 5.47
CA ASN A 115 0.40 -18.22 5.62
C ASN A 115 1.39 -19.07 6.44
N ASN A 116 1.02 -20.33 6.68
CA ASN A 116 1.89 -21.38 7.22
C ASN A 116 2.38 -21.18 8.66
N LYS A 117 1.96 -20.12 9.36
CA LYS A 117 2.27 -19.88 10.78
C LYS A 117 1.03 -19.31 11.49
N PRO A 118 0.67 -19.82 12.68
CA PRO A 118 -0.43 -19.25 13.45
C PRO A 118 -0.11 -17.81 13.87
N ALA A 119 -1.11 -16.94 13.78
CA ALA A 119 -1.05 -15.52 14.10
C ALA A 119 0.15 -14.80 13.46
N CYS A 120 0.43 -15.11 12.19
CA CYS A 120 1.53 -14.51 11.43
C CYS A 120 1.26 -13.04 11.05
N ASN A 121 0.01 -12.59 11.10
CA ASN A 121 -0.45 -11.27 10.69
C ASN A 121 -0.24 -10.22 11.79
N VAL A 122 1.00 -10.09 12.28
CA VAL A 122 1.41 -9.08 13.26
C VAL A 122 1.85 -7.77 12.60
N ASP A 123 1.89 -6.69 13.37
CA ASP A 123 2.32 -5.37 12.90
C ASP A 123 3.74 -5.39 12.33
N THR A 124 4.67 -6.07 13.00
CA THR A 124 6.05 -6.22 12.53
C THR A 124 6.14 -6.96 11.20
N PHE A 125 5.22 -7.90 10.94
CA PHE A 125 5.10 -8.54 9.64
C PHE A 125 4.67 -7.53 8.60
N PHE A 126 3.62 -6.73 8.86
CA PHE A 126 3.15 -5.69 7.95
C PHE A 126 4.26 -4.66 7.63
N GLU A 127 4.93 -4.14 8.65
CA GLU A 127 5.97 -3.11 8.52
C GLU A 127 7.18 -3.59 7.71
N SER A 128 7.50 -4.89 7.78
CA SER A 128 8.55 -5.50 6.97
C SER A 128 8.18 -5.70 5.49
N GLN A 129 6.92 -5.47 5.11
CA GLN A 129 6.50 -5.67 3.73
C GLN A 129 6.88 -4.50 2.83
N LEU A 130 7.24 -4.83 1.59
CA LEU A 130 7.52 -3.87 0.55
C LEU A 130 6.23 -3.39 -0.11
N PHE A 131 5.88 -2.13 0.07
CA PHE A 131 4.87 -1.43 -0.74
C PHE A 131 5.58 -0.42 -1.65
N CYS A 132 5.04 -0.16 -2.83
CA CYS A 132 5.63 0.79 -3.78
C CYS A 132 4.65 1.94 -4.03
N TRP A 133 5.14 3.11 -4.41
CA TRP A 133 4.29 4.08 -5.10
C TRP A 133 3.85 3.51 -6.44
N GLU A 134 2.58 3.72 -6.79
CA GLU A 134 1.99 3.31 -8.05
C GLU A 134 1.50 4.56 -8.78
N LYS A 135 1.93 4.69 -10.04
CA LYS A 135 1.51 5.77 -10.91
C LYS A 135 1.48 5.26 -12.33
N GLU A 136 0.28 5.16 -12.87
CA GLU A 136 0.10 4.89 -14.30
C GLU A 136 0.39 6.14 -15.13
N LEU A 137 0.77 5.95 -16.39
CA LEU A 137 1.26 7.02 -17.27
C LEU A 137 0.27 8.18 -17.48
N LYS A 138 -1.04 7.92 -17.33
CA LYS A 138 -2.11 8.93 -17.48
C LYS A 138 -2.52 9.59 -16.17
N GLN A 139 -1.96 9.18 -15.04
CA GLN A 139 -2.32 9.71 -13.73
C GLN A 139 -1.38 10.86 -13.37
N TRP A 140 -1.95 11.98 -12.94
CA TRP A 140 -1.18 13.15 -12.52
C TRP A 140 -0.49 12.95 -11.17
N THR A 141 -1.12 12.18 -10.28
CA THR A 141 -0.67 11.93 -8.91
C THR A 141 -0.45 10.44 -8.69
N GLY A 142 0.70 10.07 -8.13
CA GLY A 142 0.93 8.72 -7.66
C GLY A 142 0.13 8.40 -6.40
N THR A 143 -0.18 7.13 -6.20
CA THR A 143 -0.86 6.60 -5.01
C THR A 143 0.03 5.59 -4.30
N LYS A 144 -0.18 5.38 -3.00
CA LYS A 144 0.49 4.28 -2.29
C LYS A 144 -0.06 2.96 -2.85
N GLY A 145 0.83 2.04 -3.19
CA GLY A 145 0.45 0.68 -3.58
C GLY A 145 -0.20 -0.04 -2.40
N ASN A 146 -1.36 -0.64 -2.66
CA ASN A 146 -2.22 -1.25 -1.63
C ASN A 146 -1.88 -2.72 -1.36
N ARG A 147 -0.96 -3.30 -2.12
CA ARG A 147 -0.57 -4.71 -2.04
C ARG A 147 0.94 -4.84 -1.99
N VAL A 148 1.38 -5.88 -1.29
CA VAL A 148 2.80 -6.21 -1.15
C VAL A 148 3.41 -6.48 -2.52
N CYS A 149 4.53 -5.81 -2.81
CA CYS A 149 5.30 -6.01 -4.02
C CYS A 149 6.09 -7.32 -3.96
N LYS A 150 5.49 -8.39 -4.49
CA LYS A 150 6.09 -9.74 -4.52
C LYS A 150 7.36 -9.84 -5.38
N LYS A 151 7.63 -8.85 -6.24
CA LYS A 151 8.86 -8.80 -7.05
C LYS A 151 10.08 -8.31 -6.26
N GLY A 152 9.89 -7.79 -5.05
CA GLY A 152 10.98 -7.41 -4.14
C GLY A 152 11.69 -6.09 -4.46
N LEU A 153 11.25 -5.35 -5.47
CA LEU A 153 11.79 -4.03 -5.85
C LEU A 153 10.66 -3.12 -6.31
N CYS A 154 10.83 -1.82 -6.10
CA CYS A 154 9.99 -0.77 -6.65
C CYS A 154 10.77 -0.01 -7.73
N PHE A 155 10.09 0.53 -8.72
CA PHE A 155 10.71 1.35 -9.77
C PHE A 155 10.05 2.73 -9.90
N VAL A 156 10.82 3.70 -10.38
CA VAL A 156 10.35 5.01 -10.85
C VAL A 156 11.11 5.38 -12.11
N GLY A 157 10.42 5.89 -13.14
CA GLY A 157 11.06 6.29 -14.40
C GLY A 157 10.19 7.19 -15.25
N THR A 158 10.79 7.86 -16.22
CA THR A 158 10.08 8.74 -17.17
C THR A 158 9.78 8.01 -18.46
N ASN A 159 8.58 8.18 -19.01
CA ASN A 159 8.22 7.66 -20.32
C ASN A 159 8.26 8.78 -21.37
N LYS A 160 9.14 8.66 -22.38
CA LYS A 160 9.27 9.69 -23.43
C LYS A 160 8.06 9.82 -24.34
N ARG A 161 7.31 8.75 -24.59
CA ARG A 161 6.17 8.78 -25.51
C ARG A 161 4.99 9.54 -24.93
N GLU A 162 4.75 9.37 -23.64
CA GLU A 162 3.62 9.97 -22.94
C GLU A 162 4.01 11.21 -22.12
N MET A 163 5.31 11.54 -22.07
CA MET A 163 5.90 12.57 -21.19
C MET A 163 5.50 12.41 -19.72
N GLY A 164 5.20 11.18 -19.29
CA GLY A 164 4.72 10.86 -17.95
C GLY A 164 5.80 10.27 -17.05
N ILE A 165 5.52 10.24 -15.75
CA ILE A 165 6.30 9.48 -14.76
C ILE A 165 5.54 8.19 -14.47
N ALA A 166 6.23 7.06 -14.49
CA ALA A 166 5.71 5.76 -14.10
C ALA A 166 6.34 5.32 -12.77
N GLN A 167 5.51 4.79 -11.87
CA GLN A 167 5.93 4.20 -10.60
C GLN A 167 5.23 2.86 -10.43
N GLY A 168 5.91 1.86 -9.85
CA GLY A 168 5.24 0.62 -9.48
C GLY A 168 6.15 -0.46 -8.93
N CYS A 169 5.56 -1.65 -8.79
CA CYS A 169 6.24 -2.86 -8.33
C CYS A 169 7.01 -3.56 -9.47
N GLY A 170 8.29 -3.79 -9.24
CA GLY A 170 9.21 -4.47 -10.14
C GLY A 170 10.52 -3.70 -10.33
N LYS A 171 11.26 -4.12 -11.35
CA LYS A 171 12.46 -3.42 -11.79
C LYS A 171 12.19 -2.61 -13.04
N CYS A 172 13.04 -1.64 -13.29
CA CYS A 172 13.18 -1.02 -14.60
C CYS A 172 13.39 -2.09 -15.68
N SER A 173 12.57 -2.06 -16.72
CA SER A 173 12.71 -2.96 -17.87
C SER A 173 12.64 -2.17 -19.17
N ASP A 174 13.50 -2.53 -20.11
CA ASP A 174 13.52 -1.93 -21.46
C ASP A 174 12.17 -2.07 -22.19
N LYS A 175 11.39 -3.11 -21.86
CA LYS A 175 10.05 -3.34 -22.41
C LYS A 175 9.04 -2.27 -22.01
N GLN A 176 9.31 -1.51 -20.94
CA GLN A 176 8.40 -0.48 -20.43
C GLN A 176 8.65 0.90 -21.08
N HIS A 177 9.62 1.02 -22.00
CA HIS A 177 10.00 2.28 -22.65
C HIS A 177 10.29 3.42 -21.64
N LEU A 178 10.88 3.07 -20.50
CA LEU A 178 11.25 3.99 -19.45
C LEU A 178 12.69 4.46 -19.62
N GLU A 179 12.91 5.75 -19.40
CA GLU A 179 14.22 6.38 -19.28
C GLU A 179 14.39 6.97 -17.88
N LYS A 180 15.65 7.28 -17.52
CA LYS A 180 16.02 7.78 -16.18
C LYS A 180 15.37 6.92 -15.08
N CYS A 181 15.39 5.61 -15.27
CA CYS A 181 14.67 4.67 -14.42
C CYS A 181 15.56 4.22 -13.26
N PHE A 182 15.00 4.20 -12.06
CA PHE A 182 15.66 3.78 -10.83
C PHE A 182 14.85 2.71 -10.11
N ASP A 183 15.53 1.69 -9.61
CA ASP A 183 14.97 0.68 -8.72
C ASP A 183 15.46 0.85 -7.27
N CYS A 184 14.65 0.38 -6.33
CA CYS A 184 14.97 0.40 -4.90
C CYS A 184 14.17 -0.66 -4.14
N SER A 185 14.64 -1.03 -2.94
CA SER A 185 14.12 -2.16 -2.14
C SER A 185 13.36 -1.76 -0.88
N ASP A 186 13.36 -0.49 -0.49
CA ASP A 186 12.67 -0.04 0.73
C ASP A 186 11.20 0.28 0.46
N SER A 187 10.35 0.19 1.48
CA SER A 187 8.93 0.52 1.34
C SER A 187 8.75 1.98 0.93
N LEU A 188 7.95 2.22 -0.11
CA LEU A 188 7.64 3.53 -0.70
C LEU A 188 8.88 4.30 -1.18
N CYS A 189 9.97 3.61 -1.49
CA CYS A 189 11.25 4.22 -1.86
C CYS A 189 11.26 4.89 -3.24
N ASN A 190 10.33 4.57 -4.13
CA ASN A 190 10.36 4.96 -5.54
C ASN A 190 9.73 6.33 -5.79
N GLU A 191 10.10 7.33 -5.00
CA GLU A 191 9.59 8.71 -5.10
C GLU A 191 10.02 9.41 -6.40
N GLU A 192 9.18 10.32 -6.91
CA GLU A 192 9.47 11.12 -8.11
C GLU A 192 10.69 12.04 -7.94
N THR A 193 11.01 12.42 -6.71
CA THR A 193 12.18 13.24 -6.33
C THR A 193 13.51 12.60 -6.71
N LYS A 194 13.54 11.27 -6.91
CA LYS A 194 14.71 10.55 -7.40
C LYS A 194 15.04 10.83 -8.86
N LEU A 195 14.08 11.35 -9.63
CA LEU A 195 14.28 11.71 -11.02
C LEU A 195 14.95 13.10 -11.11
N SER A 196 16.06 13.18 -11.84
CA SER A 196 16.77 14.45 -12.02
C SER A 196 15.93 15.45 -12.82
N GLN A 197 15.86 16.68 -12.30
CA GLN A 197 15.17 17.80 -12.92
C GLN A 197 16.18 18.89 -13.29
N ILE A 198 15.99 19.50 -14.45
CA ILE A 198 16.74 20.70 -14.85
C ILE A 198 15.94 21.96 -14.55
N LYS A 199 16.63 23.11 -14.48
CA LYS A 199 15.99 24.43 -14.36
C LYS A 199 16.22 25.21 -15.64
N CYS A 200 15.15 25.76 -16.22
CA CYS A 200 15.20 26.60 -17.40
C CYS A 200 14.68 28.00 -17.08
N TYR A 201 15.18 29.01 -17.81
CA TYR A 201 14.61 30.35 -17.76
C TYR A 201 13.35 30.40 -18.61
N GLN A 202 12.24 30.83 -18.01
CA GLN A 202 10.99 31.10 -18.72
C GLN A 202 10.70 32.60 -18.71
N LEU A 203 10.45 33.17 -19.89
CA LEU A 203 10.03 34.57 -20.03
C LEU A 203 8.53 34.67 -19.70
N LYS A 204 8.15 35.66 -18.89
CA LYS A 204 6.73 36.00 -18.69
C LYS A 204 6.28 36.92 -19.82
N PHE A 205 5.40 36.42 -20.69
CA PHE A 205 4.87 37.18 -21.84
C PHE A 205 4.12 38.48 -21.47
N ASN A 206 3.66 38.61 -20.22
CA ASN A 206 2.73 39.68 -19.84
C ASN A 206 3.36 40.87 -19.06
N GLN A 207 4.70 40.94 -18.94
CA GLN A 207 5.38 42.04 -18.24
C GLN A 207 6.59 42.50 -19.04
N GLN A 208 6.59 43.78 -19.46
CA GLN A 208 7.79 44.46 -19.95
C GLN A 208 8.41 45.28 -18.80
N PRO A 209 9.75 45.24 -18.59
CA PRO A 209 10.71 44.39 -19.31
C PRO A 209 10.51 42.91 -18.97
N TYR A 210 10.73 42.03 -19.95
CA TYR A 210 10.57 40.59 -19.78
C TYR A 210 11.49 40.08 -18.67
N VAL A 211 10.92 39.70 -17.54
CA VAL A 211 11.68 39.13 -16.43
C VAL A 211 11.84 37.63 -16.67
N ALA A 212 13.08 37.18 -16.90
CA ALA A 212 13.42 35.77 -16.93
C ALA A 212 13.31 35.19 -15.51
N LYS A 213 12.46 34.18 -15.34
CA LYS A 213 12.38 33.44 -14.07
C LYS A 213 12.84 32.00 -14.27
N ALA A 214 13.75 31.55 -13.42
CA ALA A 214 14.14 30.14 -13.38
C ALA A 214 12.92 29.31 -12.93
N LYS A 215 12.59 28.28 -13.71
CA LYS A 215 11.57 27.28 -13.38
C LYS A 215 12.15 25.89 -13.50
N THR A 216 11.79 25.02 -12.58
CA THR A 216 12.10 23.59 -12.65
C THR A 216 11.23 22.95 -13.73
N CYS A 217 11.86 22.19 -14.62
CA CYS A 217 11.17 21.45 -15.67
C CYS A 217 10.65 20.11 -15.15
N HIS A 218 9.66 19.56 -15.86
CA HIS A 218 9.20 18.20 -15.62
C HIS A 218 10.37 17.20 -15.79
N PRO A 219 10.48 16.12 -14.98
CA PRO A 219 11.61 15.18 -15.05
C PRO A 219 11.84 14.53 -16.43
N ALA A 220 10.78 14.42 -17.23
CA ALA A 220 10.86 13.91 -18.60
C ALA A 220 11.59 14.86 -19.57
N ILE A 221 11.80 16.13 -19.19
CA ILE A 221 12.50 17.13 -19.99
C ILE A 221 13.95 17.21 -19.52
N ASP A 222 14.89 17.09 -20.46
CA ASP A 222 16.33 17.09 -20.22
C ASP A 222 17.07 18.28 -20.87
N SER A 223 16.34 19.18 -21.53
CA SER A 223 16.93 20.34 -22.21
C SER A 223 16.08 21.61 -22.07
N CYS A 224 16.74 22.76 -22.20
CA CYS A 224 16.10 24.07 -22.34
C CYS A 224 16.17 24.52 -23.80
N TYR A 225 15.16 25.23 -24.28
CA TYR A 225 15.17 25.82 -25.61
C TYR A 225 15.05 27.34 -25.57
N ILE A 226 15.59 28.00 -26.59
CA ILE A 226 15.39 29.43 -26.87
C ILE A 226 14.79 29.50 -28.26
N ALA A 227 13.56 29.99 -28.38
CA ALA A 227 12.94 30.30 -29.66
C ALA A 227 12.99 31.81 -29.87
N ARG A 228 13.56 32.26 -31.00
CA ARG A 228 13.40 33.63 -31.47
C ARG A 228 12.25 33.64 -32.47
N ASP A 229 11.29 34.53 -32.28
CA ASP A 229 10.25 34.76 -33.29
C ASP A 229 10.91 35.42 -34.51
N ILE A 230 10.98 34.69 -35.63
CA ILE A 230 11.54 35.19 -36.89
C ILE A 230 10.48 36.03 -37.63
N PHE A 231 9.20 35.99 -37.20
CA PHE A 231 8.14 36.83 -37.75
C PHE A 231 8.15 38.22 -37.11
N TRP A 232 9.28 38.91 -37.28
CA TRP A 232 9.27 40.36 -37.35
C TRP A 232 8.45 40.75 -38.60
N ARG A 233 7.13 40.97 -38.45
CA ARG A 233 6.39 41.78 -39.41
C ARG A 233 7.02 43.17 -39.35
N GLY A 234 7.91 43.43 -40.31
CA GLY A 234 8.53 44.72 -40.51
C GLY A 234 7.45 45.79 -40.63
N LYS A 235 7.23 46.55 -39.56
CA LYS A 235 6.88 47.96 -39.72
C LYS A 235 8.17 48.70 -39.98
N LYS A 236 8.51 48.84 -41.26
CA LYS A 236 9.39 49.90 -41.74
C LYS A 236 8.54 51.18 -41.77
N PHE A 237 8.99 52.18 -41.00
CA PHE A 237 8.60 53.59 -40.93
C PHE A 237 7.17 53.89 -40.45
#